data_AF-U5S4B5-F1
#
_entry.id   AF-U5S4B5-F1
#
_cell.length_a   1.000
_cell.length_b   1.000
_cell.length_c   1.000
_cell.angle_alpha   90.00
_cell.angle_beta   90.00
_cell.angle_gamma   90.00
#
_symmetry.space_group_name_H-M   'P 1'
#
loop_
_entity.id
_entity.type
_entity.pdbx_description
1 polymer ?
#
loop_
_entity_poly.entity_id
_entity_poly.type
_entity_poly.pdbx_seq_one_letter_code
_entity_poly.pdbx_strand_id
1 'polypeptide(L)'
;GTAAAVTPLYHDLDEIIGSKTSQWKRPWWVKELELEEPTTEIDWSRVERFDARYSAHSPAEVCRFVGLDEYNRVRALANTSQDILDNKPGSTLRDNALNVGAGTGQYMGGYKSDYVFPAAGTCCGSYSVYWTGQKGTATPESLGVPKWSGTPEENTQMVRAAMRFFGATDVSVGEMNEKTKKFVSTYPQGGDVKYLNSWPPPDTYIKKIVFEDVDKGYTTDTKYVIPNKPLYCITYTVPMSKDLFRTGPGSQLRSAANISRYRLRAAIDTCTKGFLTALGYQGLEEPYPCFPSQAGAVLDGLAEMGRNSNVCISPEYGSVHGYFDIITDLPMAPTHPIDAGIFRFC
;
A
#
# COMPACT_ATOMS: atom_id res chain seq x y z
N GLY A 1 -16.58 1.14 46.73
CA GLY A 1 -15.80 2.23 46.14
C GLY A 1 -15.15 1.70 44.88
N THR A 2 -15.56 2.21 43.74
CA THR A 2 -15.06 1.84 42.41
C THR A 2 -13.60 2.29 42.30
N ALA A 3 -12.68 1.32 42.23
CA ALA A 3 -11.32 1.61 41.79
C ALA A 3 -11.40 2.05 40.33
N ALA A 4 -11.25 3.34 40.05
CA ALA A 4 -10.93 3.81 38.73
C ALA A 4 -9.57 3.20 38.38
N ALA A 5 -9.56 2.24 37.45
CA ALA A 5 -8.31 1.77 36.87
C ALA A 5 -7.60 3.01 36.33
N VAL A 6 -6.39 3.28 36.83
CA VAL A 6 -5.56 4.38 36.34
C VAL A 6 -5.27 4.07 34.89
N THR A 7 -5.96 4.74 33.97
CA THR A 7 -5.66 4.64 32.54
C THR A 7 -4.21 5.07 32.36
N PRO A 8 -3.38 4.29 31.64
CA PRO A 8 -2.00 4.70 31.36
C PRO A 8 -2.01 6.07 30.67
N LEU A 9 -1.26 7.01 31.23
CA LEU A 9 -0.97 8.31 30.61
C LEU A 9 0.40 8.16 29.94
N TYR A 10 0.45 8.41 28.63
CA TYR A 10 1.68 8.35 27.83
C TYR A 10 2.16 9.77 27.53
N HIS A 11 3.43 10.05 27.73
CA HIS A 11 4.04 11.38 27.54
C HIS A 11 4.79 11.51 26.21
N ASP A 12 5.32 10.40 25.69
CA ASP A 12 6.12 10.35 24.48
C ASP A 12 5.92 9.03 23.73
N LEU A 13 6.61 8.89 22.59
CA LEU A 13 6.57 7.66 21.78
C LEU A 13 7.25 6.50 22.49
N ASP A 14 8.25 6.73 23.33
CA ASP A 14 8.99 5.67 24.03
C ASP A 14 8.07 4.94 25.02
N GLU A 15 7.23 5.68 25.74
CA GLU A 15 6.22 5.10 26.62
C GLU A 15 5.13 4.33 25.84
N ILE A 16 4.78 4.78 24.63
CA ILE A 16 3.85 4.05 23.74
C ILE A 16 4.50 2.77 23.22
N ILE A 17 5.76 2.82 22.80
CA ILE A 17 6.56 1.68 22.32
C ILE A 17 6.69 0.62 23.42
N GLY A 18 6.93 1.02 24.67
CA GLY A 18 7.00 0.13 25.82
C GLY A 18 5.63 -0.46 26.26
N SER A 19 4.53 0.01 25.70
CA SER A 19 3.18 -0.40 26.11
C SER A 19 2.76 -1.77 25.54
N LYS A 20 1.77 -2.43 26.17
CA LYS A 20 1.18 -3.66 25.61
C LYS A 20 0.43 -3.42 24.29
N THR A 21 0.10 -2.17 23.97
CA THR A 21 -0.64 -1.80 22.75
C THR A 21 0.24 -1.64 21.52
N SER A 22 1.56 -1.47 21.66
CA SER A 22 2.51 -1.48 20.54
C SER A 22 2.86 -2.90 20.08
N GLN A 23 2.64 -3.90 20.95
CA GLN A 23 2.86 -5.31 20.65
C GLN A 23 1.70 -5.87 19.82
N TRP A 24 2.02 -6.55 18.72
CA TRP A 24 1.03 -7.17 17.86
C TRP A 24 0.56 -8.50 18.47
N LYS A 25 -0.42 -8.42 19.37
CA LYS A 25 -0.94 -9.61 20.06
C LYS A 25 -1.95 -10.36 19.21
N ARG A 26 -1.52 -11.50 18.64
CA ARG A 26 -2.39 -12.37 17.84
C ARG A 26 -3.14 -13.42 18.68
N PRO A 27 -4.25 -13.97 18.15
CA PRO A 27 -4.91 -15.12 18.75
C PRO A 27 -3.98 -16.34 18.84
N TRP A 28 -4.18 -17.18 19.86
CA TRP A 28 -3.30 -18.34 20.18
C TRP A 28 -3.17 -19.39 19.05
N TRP A 29 -4.10 -19.40 18.09
CA TRP A 29 -4.13 -20.34 16.98
C TRP A 29 -3.38 -19.83 15.74
N VAL A 30 -2.94 -18.57 15.73
CA VAL A 30 -2.06 -18.03 14.68
C VAL A 30 -0.62 -18.28 15.11
N LYS A 31 0.12 -19.05 14.32
CA LYS A 31 1.51 -19.42 14.60
C LYS A 31 2.44 -18.67 13.66
N GLU A 32 3.58 -18.23 14.18
CA GLU A 32 4.66 -17.68 13.35
C GLU A 32 5.44 -18.82 12.67
N LEU A 33 5.92 -18.55 11.48
CA LEU A 33 6.75 -19.43 10.67
C LEU A 33 8.16 -18.86 10.51
N GLU A 34 9.06 -19.65 9.95
CA GLU A 34 10.39 -19.17 9.57
C GLU A 34 10.27 -18.08 8.50
N LEU A 35 11.15 -17.08 8.56
CA LEU A 35 11.19 -16.02 7.55
C LEU A 35 11.33 -16.62 6.15
N GLU A 36 10.61 -16.05 5.18
CA GLU A 36 10.60 -16.48 3.77
C GLU A 36 9.98 -17.87 3.52
N GLU A 37 9.42 -18.53 4.53
CA GLU A 37 8.78 -19.85 4.43
C GLU A 37 7.28 -19.73 4.82
N PRO A 38 6.44 -19.04 4.01
CA PRO A 38 5.01 -18.96 4.28
C PRO A 38 4.32 -20.31 4.03
N THR A 39 3.03 -20.42 4.38
CA THR A 39 2.25 -21.66 4.15
C THR A 39 2.10 -22.05 2.69
N THR A 40 2.34 -21.13 1.75
CA THR A 40 2.41 -21.42 0.31
C THR A 40 3.87 -21.67 -0.08
N GLU A 41 4.17 -22.84 -0.64
CA GLU A 41 5.52 -23.17 -1.10
C GLU A 41 6.00 -22.20 -2.20
N ILE A 42 7.22 -21.68 -2.05
CA ILE A 42 7.84 -20.77 -3.02
C ILE A 42 9.09 -21.43 -3.61
N ASP A 43 9.07 -21.70 -4.91
CA ASP A 43 10.29 -22.06 -5.64
C ASP A 43 11.10 -20.80 -5.98
N TRP A 44 11.97 -20.40 -5.04
CA TRP A 44 12.82 -19.21 -5.15
C TRP A 44 13.75 -19.20 -6.38
N SER A 45 14.01 -20.35 -7.00
CA SER A 45 14.81 -20.45 -8.23
C SER A 45 14.07 -19.92 -9.46
N ARG A 46 12.72 -19.90 -9.39
CA ARG A 46 11.83 -19.45 -10.48
C ARG A 46 11.22 -18.09 -10.24
N VAL A 47 11.37 -17.53 -9.04
CA VAL A 47 10.92 -16.17 -8.75
C VAL A 47 11.84 -15.18 -9.45
N GLU A 48 11.24 -14.34 -10.27
CA GLU A 48 11.88 -13.24 -10.99
C GLU A 48 11.02 -11.97 -10.84
N ARG A 49 11.64 -10.81 -11.09
CA ARG A 49 10.93 -9.53 -11.06
C ARG A 49 9.86 -9.48 -12.16
N PHE A 50 8.64 -9.13 -11.78
CA PHE A 50 7.50 -9.08 -12.69
C PHE A 50 7.34 -7.72 -13.39
N ASP A 51 6.96 -7.72 -14.66
CA ASP A 51 6.58 -6.51 -15.39
C ASP A 51 5.07 -6.25 -15.21
N ALA A 52 4.70 -5.34 -14.30
CA ALA A 52 3.30 -5.11 -13.93
C ALA A 52 2.45 -4.48 -15.05
N ARG A 53 3.06 -4.09 -16.18
CA ARG A 53 2.33 -3.66 -17.38
C ARG A 53 1.53 -4.79 -18.03
N TYR A 54 1.92 -6.04 -17.77
CA TYR A 54 1.21 -7.26 -18.19
C TYR A 54 0.18 -7.75 -17.16
N SER A 55 -0.15 -6.93 -16.16
CA SER A 55 -1.25 -7.27 -15.24
C SER A 55 -2.61 -7.09 -15.91
N ALA A 56 -3.63 -7.81 -15.44
CA ALA A 56 -5.02 -7.65 -15.89
C ALA A 56 -5.63 -6.27 -15.54
N HIS A 57 -4.91 -5.43 -14.78
CA HIS A 57 -5.27 -4.03 -14.56
C HIS A 57 -4.88 -3.12 -15.74
N SER A 58 -4.10 -3.61 -16.71
CA SER A 58 -3.71 -2.90 -17.92
C SER A 58 -4.79 -3.07 -19.02
N PRO A 59 -5.45 -1.97 -19.46
CA PRO A 59 -6.35 -2.01 -20.61
C PRO A 59 -5.73 -2.63 -21.87
N ALA A 60 -4.45 -2.36 -22.14
CA ALA A 60 -3.74 -2.93 -23.27
C ALA A 60 -3.63 -4.45 -23.14
N GLU A 61 -3.33 -4.96 -21.95
CA GLU A 61 -3.23 -6.39 -21.72
C GLU A 61 -4.59 -7.08 -21.85
N VAL A 62 -5.65 -6.52 -21.25
CA VAL A 62 -7.02 -7.05 -21.43
C VAL A 62 -7.40 -7.10 -22.91
N CYS A 63 -7.14 -6.03 -23.66
CA CYS A 63 -7.43 -5.97 -25.10
C CYS A 63 -6.63 -7.00 -25.93
N ARG A 64 -5.46 -7.47 -25.49
CA ARG A 64 -4.72 -8.54 -26.18
C ARG A 64 -5.40 -9.89 -26.07
N PHE A 65 -6.09 -10.13 -24.95
CA PHE A 65 -6.82 -11.38 -24.74
C PHE A 65 -8.19 -11.37 -25.43
N VAL A 66 -8.96 -10.28 -25.30
CA VAL A 66 -10.36 -10.24 -25.78
C VAL A 66 -10.56 -9.47 -27.09
N GLY A 67 -9.59 -8.66 -27.52
CA GLY A 67 -9.70 -7.74 -28.65
C GLY A 67 -10.24 -6.35 -28.26
N LEU A 68 -9.80 -5.32 -28.99
CA LEU A 68 -10.20 -3.93 -28.73
C LEU A 68 -11.72 -3.71 -28.90
N ASP A 69 -12.31 -4.35 -29.90
CA ASP A 69 -13.76 -4.22 -30.19
C ASP A 69 -14.60 -4.79 -29.05
N GLU A 70 -14.24 -5.97 -28.54
CA GLU A 70 -14.95 -6.59 -27.41
C GLU A 70 -14.76 -5.78 -26.11
N TYR A 71 -13.53 -5.32 -25.86
CA TYR A 71 -13.25 -4.43 -24.73
C TYR A 71 -14.12 -3.17 -24.77
N ASN A 72 -14.24 -2.53 -25.94
CA ASN A 72 -15.06 -1.34 -26.11
C ASN A 72 -16.57 -1.67 -26.01
N ARG A 73 -17.02 -2.79 -26.57
CA ARG A 73 -18.41 -3.25 -26.47
C ARG A 73 -18.83 -3.43 -25.01
N VAL A 74 -18.04 -4.14 -24.21
CA VAL A 74 -18.34 -4.39 -22.79
C VAL A 74 -18.38 -3.09 -22.00
N ARG A 75 -17.46 -2.15 -22.25
CA ARG A 75 -17.46 -0.84 -21.58
C ARG A 75 -18.69 0.01 -21.94
N ALA A 76 -19.17 -0.10 -23.18
CA ALA A 76 -20.36 0.60 -23.63
C ALA A 76 -21.66 0.06 -23.00
N LEU A 77 -21.65 -1.14 -22.39
CA LEU A 77 -22.79 -1.67 -21.65
C LEU A 77 -23.04 -0.94 -20.32
N ALA A 78 -22.05 -0.25 -19.78
CA ALA A 78 -22.21 0.52 -18.55
C ALA A 78 -22.99 1.81 -18.83
N ASN A 79 -24.18 1.95 -18.23
CA ASN A 79 -24.99 3.17 -18.35
C ASN A 79 -25.46 3.66 -16.97
N THR A 80 -24.55 4.33 -16.26
CA THR A 80 -24.78 4.83 -14.91
C THR A 80 -26.00 5.75 -14.83
N SER A 81 -26.20 6.62 -15.82
CA SER A 81 -27.34 7.55 -15.83
C SER A 81 -28.68 6.82 -15.88
N GLN A 82 -28.79 5.80 -16.75
CA GLN A 82 -30.00 4.99 -16.84
C GLN A 82 -30.22 4.16 -15.58
N ASP A 83 -29.17 3.51 -15.05
CA ASP A 83 -29.23 2.77 -13.79
C ASP A 83 -29.74 3.64 -12.62
N ILE A 84 -29.37 4.93 -12.58
CA ILE A 84 -29.86 5.90 -11.58
C ILE A 84 -31.34 6.25 -11.83
N LEU A 85 -31.73 6.56 -13.07
CA LEU A 85 -33.11 6.90 -13.42
C LEU A 85 -34.07 5.75 -13.09
N ASP A 86 -33.63 4.51 -13.30
CA ASP A 86 -34.39 3.30 -13.02
C ASP A 86 -34.39 2.91 -11.52
N ASN A 87 -33.71 3.67 -10.66
CA ASN A 87 -33.52 3.37 -9.23
C ASN A 87 -33.02 1.93 -8.99
N LYS A 88 -32.11 1.46 -9.85
CA LYS A 88 -31.57 0.10 -9.75
C LYS A 88 -30.89 -0.10 -8.38
N PRO A 89 -31.23 -1.17 -7.64
CA PRO A 89 -30.62 -1.44 -6.34
C PRO A 89 -29.09 -1.45 -6.39
N GLY A 90 -28.46 -0.67 -5.51
CA GLY A 90 -27.00 -0.53 -5.46
C GLY A 90 -26.42 0.46 -6.48
N SER A 91 -27.24 1.09 -7.32
CA SER A 91 -26.87 2.14 -8.28
C SER A 91 -27.82 3.33 -8.22
N THR A 92 -28.51 3.56 -7.10
CA THR A 92 -29.31 4.77 -6.91
C THR A 92 -28.42 6.01 -6.93
N LEU A 93 -29.03 7.21 -7.02
CA LEU A 93 -28.27 8.46 -6.93
C LEU A 93 -27.42 8.54 -5.65
N ARG A 94 -27.96 8.06 -4.52
CA ARG A 94 -27.25 8.06 -3.23
C ARG A 94 -26.08 7.07 -3.21
N ASP A 95 -26.24 5.90 -3.81
CA ASP A 95 -25.18 4.88 -3.90
C ASP A 95 -24.01 5.40 -4.76
N ASN A 96 -24.33 6.04 -5.90
CA ASN A 96 -23.33 6.69 -6.74
C ASN A 96 -22.66 7.86 -6.03
N ALA A 97 -23.41 8.71 -5.34
CA ALA A 97 -22.86 9.82 -4.57
C ALA A 97 -21.90 9.34 -3.47
N LEU A 98 -22.23 8.22 -2.80
CA LEU A 98 -21.32 7.59 -1.83
C LEU A 98 -20.03 7.11 -2.50
N ASN A 99 -20.10 6.45 -3.66
CA ASN A 99 -18.91 6.03 -4.40
C ASN A 99 -18.03 7.24 -4.77
N VAL A 100 -18.62 8.29 -5.32
CA VAL A 100 -17.90 9.53 -5.66
C VAL A 100 -17.21 10.09 -4.41
N GLY A 101 -17.92 10.23 -3.29
CA GLY A 101 -17.33 10.70 -2.03
C GLY A 101 -16.26 9.76 -1.44
N ALA A 102 -16.39 8.45 -1.64
CA ALA A 102 -15.43 7.45 -1.16
C ALA A 102 -14.11 7.50 -1.95
N GLY A 103 -14.16 7.87 -3.24
CA GLY A 103 -12.97 8.07 -4.08
C GLY A 103 -12.40 9.50 -4.01
N THR A 104 -13.21 10.47 -3.57
CA THR A 104 -12.79 11.87 -3.45
C THR A 104 -11.67 11.97 -2.44
N GLY A 105 -10.48 12.33 -2.94
CA GLY A 105 -9.28 12.51 -2.14
C GLY A 105 -8.26 11.36 -2.22
N GLN A 106 -8.52 10.32 -3.01
CA GLN A 106 -7.46 9.37 -3.43
C GLN A 106 -6.25 10.08 -4.06
N TYR A 107 -6.47 11.26 -4.65
CA TYR A 107 -5.43 12.10 -5.25
C TYR A 107 -4.98 13.27 -4.36
N MET A 108 -5.34 13.32 -3.08
CA MET A 108 -4.85 14.36 -2.14
C MET A 108 -3.32 14.40 -2.02
N GLY A 109 -2.62 13.34 -2.47
CA GLY A 109 -1.17 13.31 -2.60
C GLY A 109 -0.60 14.02 -3.84
N GLY A 110 -1.38 14.81 -4.59
CA GLY A 110 -0.85 15.64 -5.68
C GLY A 110 -0.19 14.83 -6.81
N TYR A 111 -0.67 13.61 -7.07
CA TYR A 111 0.06 12.65 -7.92
C TYR A 111 0.09 12.98 -9.42
N LYS A 112 -0.56 14.06 -9.87
CA LYS A 112 -0.33 14.72 -11.16
C LYS A 112 -0.76 16.18 -11.11
N SER A 113 0.16 17.07 -10.77
CA SER A 113 0.30 18.45 -11.26
C SER A 113 1.12 19.23 -10.25
N ASP A 114 1.77 20.30 -10.70
CA ASP A 114 2.35 21.36 -9.88
C ASP A 114 1.29 22.12 -9.06
N TYR A 115 0.31 21.41 -8.50
CA TYR A 115 -0.68 21.95 -7.56
C TYR A 115 -0.04 22.05 -6.18
N VAL A 116 0.82 23.05 -6.06
CA VAL A 116 1.08 23.70 -4.78
C VAL A 116 -0.26 24.26 -4.34
N PHE A 117 -0.85 23.76 -3.25
CA PHE A 117 -1.88 24.52 -2.55
C PHE A 117 -1.30 25.91 -2.31
N PRO A 118 -1.88 26.98 -2.90
CA PRO A 118 -1.43 28.33 -2.61
C PRO A 118 -1.57 28.48 -1.09
N ALA A 119 -0.46 28.78 -0.43
CA ALA A 119 -0.40 28.97 1.00
C ALA A 119 -1.34 30.12 1.40
N ALA A 120 -2.61 29.79 1.63
CA ALA A 120 -3.59 30.68 2.19
C ALA A 120 -3.52 30.55 3.71
N GLY A 121 -2.45 31.06 4.32
CA GLY A 121 -2.43 31.45 5.75
C GLY A 121 -2.91 30.42 6.79
N THR A 122 -2.88 29.12 6.49
CA THR A 122 -3.26 28.05 7.43
C THR A 122 -2.03 27.48 8.10
N CYS A 123 -2.18 27.08 9.37
CA CYS A 123 -1.20 26.46 10.25
C CYS A 123 -0.58 25.13 9.75
N CYS A 124 -0.81 24.76 8.49
CA CYS A 124 -0.37 23.52 7.87
C CYS A 124 0.24 23.88 6.51
N GLY A 125 1.56 23.73 6.35
CA GLY A 125 2.29 24.07 5.13
C GLY A 125 1.86 23.24 3.91
N SER A 126 2.26 23.67 2.72
CA SER A 126 2.05 22.91 1.48
C SER A 126 3.01 21.72 1.43
N TYR A 127 2.48 20.50 1.58
CA TYR A 127 3.27 19.27 1.50
C TYR A 127 3.01 18.55 0.18
N SER A 128 4.07 18.11 -0.48
CA SER A 128 4.00 17.31 -1.71
C SER A 128 4.71 15.98 -1.50
N VAL A 129 4.05 14.89 -1.90
CA VAL A 129 4.59 13.54 -1.81
C VAL A 129 5.40 13.23 -3.05
N TYR A 130 6.67 12.85 -2.86
CA TYR A 130 7.56 12.42 -3.93
C TYR A 130 7.98 10.97 -3.74
N TRP A 131 8.59 10.40 -4.77
CA TRP A 131 9.20 9.07 -4.72
C TRP A 131 10.10 8.88 -3.50
N THR A 132 10.81 9.92 -3.08
CA THR A 132 11.84 9.83 -2.02
C THR A 132 11.33 10.23 -0.63
N GLY A 133 10.07 10.63 -0.50
CA GLY A 133 9.50 11.17 0.73
C GLY A 133 8.81 12.53 0.55
N GLN A 134 8.57 13.22 1.66
CA GLN A 134 7.76 14.44 1.69
C GLN A 134 8.65 15.70 1.66
N LYS A 135 8.46 16.58 0.67
CA LYS A 135 9.12 17.90 0.69
C LYS A 135 8.39 18.86 1.63
N GLY A 136 9.14 19.79 2.22
CA GLY A 136 8.63 20.77 3.19
C GLY A 136 8.55 20.24 4.62
N THR A 137 8.90 18.98 4.86
CA THR A 137 9.07 18.42 6.21
C THR A 137 10.47 18.78 6.71
N ALA A 138 10.56 19.29 7.94
CA ALA A 138 11.85 19.55 8.57
C ALA A 138 12.59 18.23 8.78
N THR A 139 13.82 18.13 8.29
CA THR A 139 14.71 16.99 8.51
C THR A 139 15.54 17.22 9.78
N PRO A 140 16.12 16.16 10.39
CA PRO A 140 17.05 16.32 11.51
C PRO A 140 18.17 17.32 11.21
N GLU A 141 18.75 17.26 10.01
CA GLU A 141 19.81 18.17 9.58
C GLU A 141 19.33 19.63 9.53
N SER A 142 18.11 19.88 9.04
CA SER A 142 17.53 21.23 8.99
C SER A 142 17.21 21.80 10.38
N LEU A 143 16.95 20.92 11.35
CA LEU A 143 16.72 21.26 12.75
C LEU A 143 18.02 21.34 13.57
N GLY A 144 19.17 20.98 12.98
CA GLY A 144 20.46 20.93 13.66
C GLY A 144 20.56 19.81 14.71
N VAL A 145 19.73 18.76 14.61
CA VAL A 145 19.72 17.61 15.51
C VAL A 145 20.22 16.35 14.80
N PRO A 146 20.77 15.36 15.53
CA PRO A 146 21.16 14.10 14.94
C PRO A 146 19.99 13.36 14.29
N LYS A 147 20.27 12.64 13.21
CA LYS A 147 19.36 11.63 12.66
C LYS A 147 18.98 10.61 13.75
N TRP A 148 17.72 10.17 13.76
CA TRP A 148 17.27 9.15 14.70
C TRP A 148 18.10 7.87 14.57
N SER A 149 18.36 7.22 15.71
CA SER A 149 19.04 5.92 15.77
C SER A 149 18.48 5.12 16.93
N GLY A 150 17.86 3.97 16.62
CA GLY A 150 17.32 3.02 17.59
C GLY A 150 17.59 1.58 17.15
N THR A 151 17.25 0.62 17.99
CA THR A 151 17.37 -0.81 17.64
C THR A 151 16.35 -1.19 16.54
N PRO A 152 16.60 -2.24 15.73
CA PRO A 152 15.63 -2.71 14.74
C PRO A 152 14.25 -3.00 15.35
N GLU A 153 14.20 -3.61 16.53
CA GLU A 153 12.96 -3.96 17.23
C GLU A 153 12.17 -2.72 17.67
N GLU A 154 12.88 -1.75 18.25
CA GLU A 154 12.32 -0.46 18.65
C GLU A 154 11.78 0.31 17.45
N ASN A 155 12.52 0.33 16.34
CA ASN A 155 12.09 0.99 15.11
C ASN A 155 10.82 0.35 14.53
N THR A 156 10.73 -0.99 14.52
CA THR A 156 9.51 -1.69 14.09
C THR A 156 8.31 -1.33 14.97
N GLN A 157 8.50 -1.27 16.29
CA GLN A 157 7.44 -0.89 17.23
C GLN A 157 7.02 0.58 17.07
N MET A 158 7.98 1.49 16.89
CA MET A 158 7.77 2.91 16.64
C MET A 158 6.96 3.13 15.36
N VAL A 159 7.39 2.52 14.25
CA VAL A 159 6.71 2.64 12.95
C VAL A 159 5.30 2.08 13.05
N ARG A 160 5.10 0.92 13.69
CA ARG A 160 3.77 0.35 13.91
C ARG A 160 2.88 1.32 14.69
N ALA A 161 3.35 1.87 15.80
CA ALA A 161 2.59 2.82 16.62
C ALA A 161 2.22 4.08 15.82
N ALA A 162 3.18 4.68 15.11
CA ALA A 162 2.97 5.87 14.29
C ALA A 162 1.96 5.61 13.15
N MET A 163 2.11 4.51 12.41
CA MET A 163 1.23 4.19 11.29
C MET A 163 -0.18 3.79 11.74
N ARG A 164 -0.33 3.11 12.89
CA ARG A 164 -1.66 2.88 13.50
C ARG A 164 -2.34 4.20 13.82
N PHE A 165 -1.60 5.19 14.35
CA PHE A 165 -2.10 6.54 14.57
C PHE A 165 -2.48 7.25 13.25
N PHE A 166 -1.72 7.06 12.16
CA PHE A 166 -2.04 7.60 10.84
C PHE A 166 -3.23 6.91 10.15
N GLY A 167 -3.73 5.81 10.71
CA GLY A 167 -4.94 5.11 10.24
C GLY A 167 -4.69 3.77 9.57
N ALA A 168 -3.45 3.27 9.56
CA ALA A 168 -3.20 1.87 9.20
C ALA A 168 -3.91 0.95 10.19
N THR A 169 -4.46 -0.15 9.69
CA THR A 169 -5.11 -1.14 10.54
C THR A 169 -4.08 -2.07 11.16
N ASP A 170 -3.14 -2.64 10.42
CA ASP A 170 -2.00 -3.40 10.96
C ASP A 170 -0.77 -3.16 10.09
N VAL A 171 0.41 -3.43 10.66
CA VAL A 171 1.71 -3.13 10.04
C VAL A 171 2.70 -4.28 10.29
N SER A 172 3.24 -4.80 9.21
CA SER A 172 4.33 -5.77 9.15
C SER A 172 5.55 -5.17 8.46
N VAL A 173 6.70 -5.80 8.65
CA VAL A 173 7.95 -5.36 8.03
C VAL A 173 8.72 -6.57 7.52
N GLY A 174 9.19 -6.48 6.28
CA GLY A 174 10.09 -7.46 5.67
C GLY A 174 11.44 -6.83 5.30
N GLU A 175 12.53 -7.57 5.45
CA GLU A 175 13.83 -7.17 4.90
C GLU A 175 13.85 -7.34 3.37
N MET A 176 14.42 -6.38 2.64
CA MET A 176 14.65 -6.48 1.20
C MET A 176 16.01 -7.11 0.90
N ASN A 177 16.08 -8.44 1.00
CA ASN A 177 17.27 -9.23 0.69
C ASN A 177 17.27 -9.72 -0.78
N GLU A 178 18.20 -10.62 -1.14
CA GLU A 178 18.34 -11.15 -2.49
C GLU A 178 17.09 -11.88 -3.02
N LYS A 179 16.33 -12.54 -2.14
CA LYS A 179 15.09 -13.22 -2.50
C LYS A 179 13.93 -12.24 -2.61
N THR A 180 13.68 -11.43 -1.57
CA THR A 180 12.50 -10.57 -1.51
C THR A 180 12.57 -9.37 -2.46
N LYS A 181 13.77 -8.89 -2.82
CA LYS A 181 13.96 -7.91 -3.91
C LYS A 181 13.39 -8.38 -5.26
N LYS A 182 13.25 -9.69 -5.47
CA LYS A 182 12.65 -10.25 -6.70
C LYS A 182 11.16 -9.94 -6.82
N PHE A 183 10.47 -9.56 -5.75
CA PHE A 183 9.07 -9.12 -5.86
C PHE A 183 8.93 -7.68 -6.36
N VAL A 184 9.98 -6.86 -6.32
CA VAL A 184 9.91 -5.51 -6.89
C VAL A 184 9.69 -5.59 -8.39
N SER A 185 8.61 -4.97 -8.86
CA SER A 185 8.24 -4.96 -10.28
C SER A 185 9.33 -4.31 -11.13
N THR A 186 9.48 -4.70 -12.39
CA THR A 186 10.38 -4.01 -13.35
C THR A 186 9.76 -2.74 -13.90
N TYR A 187 8.43 -2.68 -13.94
CA TYR A 187 7.62 -1.54 -14.31
C TYR A 187 6.36 -1.54 -13.45
N PRO A 188 5.80 -0.37 -13.11
CA PRO A 188 4.51 -0.30 -12.43
C PRO A 188 3.37 -0.76 -13.35
N GLN A 189 2.18 -0.93 -12.76
CA GLN A 189 1.01 -1.25 -13.56
C GLN A 189 0.69 -0.08 -14.49
N GLY A 190 0.29 -0.41 -15.71
CA GLY A 190 -0.03 0.59 -16.70
C GLY A 190 0.04 -0.01 -18.10
N GLY A 191 -0.73 0.56 -19.01
CA GLY A 191 -0.78 0.11 -20.38
C GLY A 191 -2.00 0.69 -21.03
N ASP A 192 -1.76 1.45 -22.09
CA ASP A 192 -2.79 2.17 -22.81
C ASP A 192 -3.05 1.46 -24.13
N VAL A 193 -4.33 1.37 -24.49
CA VAL A 193 -4.77 0.73 -25.74
C VAL A 193 -4.09 1.32 -26.97
N LYS A 194 -3.60 2.57 -26.90
CA LYS A 194 -2.82 3.17 -27.99
C LYS A 194 -1.49 2.45 -28.29
N TYR A 195 -0.96 1.66 -27.36
CA TYR A 195 0.27 0.88 -27.54
C TYR A 195 0.01 -0.59 -27.92
N LEU A 196 -1.23 -0.97 -28.27
CA LEU A 196 -1.55 -2.36 -28.64
C LEU A 196 -0.70 -2.88 -29.80
N ASN A 197 -0.50 -2.05 -30.83
CA ASN A 197 0.25 -2.39 -32.04
C ASN A 197 1.71 -1.91 -31.99
N SER A 198 2.17 -1.39 -30.85
CA SER A 198 3.49 -0.77 -30.68
C SER A 198 4.04 -1.02 -29.28
N TRP A 199 3.89 -2.25 -28.79
CA TRP A 199 4.33 -2.64 -27.45
C TRP A 199 5.79 -3.07 -27.42
N PRO A 200 6.54 -2.77 -26.34
CA PRO A 200 6.12 -2.06 -25.12
C PRO A 200 6.04 -0.54 -25.29
N PRO A 201 5.22 0.17 -24.48
CA PRO A 201 5.29 1.62 -24.40
C PRO A 201 6.71 2.06 -24.01
N PRO A 202 7.18 3.23 -24.49
CA PRO A 202 8.50 3.73 -24.15
C PRO A 202 8.60 4.03 -22.65
N ASP A 203 9.82 3.97 -22.10
CA ASP A 203 10.10 4.24 -20.69
C ASP A 203 9.73 5.68 -20.27
N THR A 204 9.64 6.61 -21.23
CA THR A 204 9.12 7.97 -21.00
C THR A 204 7.61 8.02 -20.74
N TYR A 205 6.88 6.96 -21.08
CA TYR A 205 5.45 6.81 -20.79
C TYR A 205 5.22 6.03 -19.50
N ILE A 206 5.86 4.87 -19.34
CA ILE A 206 5.86 4.10 -18.09
C ILE A 206 7.31 3.84 -17.69
N LYS A 207 7.76 4.54 -16.67
CA LYS A 207 9.15 4.50 -16.21
C LYS A 207 9.50 3.10 -15.67
N LYS A 208 10.72 2.68 -15.98
CA LYS A 208 11.30 1.45 -15.44
C LYS A 208 11.64 1.60 -13.96
N ILE A 209 11.52 0.54 -13.18
CA ILE A 209 11.99 0.49 -11.79
C ILE A 209 13.33 -0.25 -11.79
N VAL A 210 14.38 0.36 -11.27
CA VAL A 210 15.73 -0.22 -11.26
C VAL A 210 16.38 -0.09 -9.89
N PHE A 211 17.32 -0.98 -9.61
CA PHE A 211 18.22 -0.86 -8.46
C PHE A 211 19.55 -0.28 -8.92
N GLU A 212 20.09 0.67 -8.18
CA GLU A 212 21.42 1.27 -8.44
C GLU A 212 22.18 1.48 -7.13
N ASP A 213 23.50 1.44 -7.20
CA ASP A 213 24.38 1.69 -6.06
C ASP A 213 24.45 3.20 -5.74
N VAL A 214 23.39 3.70 -5.10
CA VAL A 214 23.21 5.11 -4.70
C VAL A 214 22.67 5.20 -3.26
N ASP A 215 22.89 6.31 -2.58
CA ASP A 215 22.47 6.47 -1.17
C ASP A 215 20.95 6.66 -0.99
N LYS A 216 20.33 7.41 -1.91
CA LYS A 216 18.91 7.77 -1.91
C LYS A 216 18.29 7.43 -3.26
N GLY A 217 17.02 7.00 -3.22
CA GLY A 217 16.24 6.83 -4.44
C GLY A 217 16.11 8.15 -5.20
N TYR A 218 15.79 8.07 -6.49
CA TYR A 218 15.50 9.24 -7.31
C TYR A 218 14.67 8.84 -8.52
N THR A 219 14.18 9.83 -9.27
CA THR A 219 13.42 9.60 -10.50
C THR A 219 14.01 10.41 -11.64
N THR A 220 14.04 9.84 -12.84
CA THR A 220 14.27 10.56 -14.11
C THR A 220 12.98 10.55 -14.93
N ASP A 221 13.04 11.00 -16.19
CA ASP A 221 11.93 10.86 -17.13
C ASP A 221 11.65 9.41 -17.53
N THR A 222 12.61 8.50 -17.34
CA THR A 222 12.55 7.12 -17.83
C THR A 222 12.63 6.05 -16.74
N LYS A 223 13.06 6.40 -15.52
CA LYS A 223 13.21 5.42 -14.44
C LYS A 223 12.88 5.95 -13.04
N TYR A 224 12.43 5.04 -12.19
CA TYR A 224 12.47 5.11 -10.73
C TYR A 224 13.65 4.29 -10.25
N VAL A 225 14.48 4.87 -9.38
CA VAL A 225 15.67 4.21 -8.83
C VAL A 225 15.46 3.92 -7.35
N ILE A 226 15.68 2.67 -6.97
CA ILE A 226 15.75 2.17 -5.60
C ILE A 226 17.24 1.98 -5.25
N PRO A 227 17.71 2.49 -4.10
CA PRO A 227 19.06 2.19 -3.60
C PRO A 227 19.33 0.70 -3.47
N ASN A 228 20.46 0.23 -4.00
CA ASN A 228 20.93 -1.12 -3.77
C ASN A 228 21.71 -1.22 -2.46
N LYS A 229 21.01 -1.01 -1.35
CA LYS A 229 21.55 -1.10 0.01
C LYS A 229 20.57 -1.88 0.91
N PRO A 230 20.88 -2.14 2.19
CA PRO A 230 19.89 -2.69 3.13
C PRO A 230 18.65 -1.78 3.18
N LEU A 231 17.50 -2.36 2.85
CA LEU A 231 16.20 -1.70 2.80
C LEU A 231 15.16 -2.61 3.43
N TYR A 232 14.06 -2.01 3.85
CA TYR A 232 12.95 -2.69 4.51
C TYR A 232 11.64 -2.30 3.83
N CYS A 233 10.77 -3.28 3.64
CA CYS A 233 9.42 -3.08 3.11
C CYS A 233 8.43 -3.08 4.27
N ILE A 234 7.81 -1.93 4.52
CA ILE A 234 6.71 -1.81 5.47
C ILE A 234 5.42 -2.14 4.73
N THR A 235 4.81 -3.29 5.02
CA THR A 235 3.48 -3.62 4.48
C THR A 235 2.42 -3.30 5.53
N TYR A 236 1.32 -2.70 5.11
CA TYR A 236 0.24 -2.31 6.01
C TYR A 236 -1.14 -2.55 5.42
N THR A 237 -2.12 -2.71 6.33
CA THR A 237 -3.51 -2.91 5.95
C THR A 237 -4.34 -1.65 6.10
N VAL A 238 -5.37 -1.52 5.25
CA VAL A 238 -6.35 -0.43 5.27
C VAL A 238 -7.75 -1.03 5.32
N PRO A 239 -8.64 -0.54 6.19
CA PRO A 239 -9.92 -1.19 6.42
C PRO A 239 -10.87 -0.92 5.24
N MET A 240 -11.72 -1.90 4.97
CA MET A 240 -12.80 -1.78 3.99
C MET A 240 -14.13 -2.25 4.58
N SER A 241 -15.24 -1.68 4.12
CA SER A 241 -16.56 -2.10 4.57
C SER A 241 -16.97 -3.45 4.00
N LYS A 242 -17.03 -4.47 4.85
CA LYS A 242 -17.50 -5.83 4.50
C LYS A 242 -18.95 -5.83 4.04
N ASP A 243 -19.81 -5.04 4.68
CA ASP A 243 -21.24 -5.00 4.36
C ASP A 243 -21.50 -4.41 3.00
N LEU A 244 -20.81 -3.32 2.67
CA LEU A 244 -20.88 -2.75 1.33
C LEU A 244 -20.25 -3.68 0.28
N PHE A 245 -19.21 -4.45 0.64
CA PHE A 245 -18.62 -5.42 -0.30
C PHE A 245 -19.56 -6.58 -0.64
N ARG A 246 -20.50 -6.93 0.26
CA ARG A 246 -21.50 -7.99 0.07
C ARG A 246 -22.64 -7.62 -0.87
N THR A 247 -22.75 -6.35 -1.32
CA THR A 247 -23.80 -5.95 -2.27
C THR A 247 -23.57 -6.47 -3.70
N GLY A 248 -22.45 -7.14 -3.93
CA GLY A 248 -22.20 -7.92 -5.15
C GLY A 248 -21.63 -7.11 -6.32
N PRO A 249 -21.31 -7.80 -7.44
CA PRO A 249 -20.73 -7.18 -8.62
C PRO A 249 -21.69 -6.15 -9.24
N GLY A 250 -21.15 -5.05 -9.75
CA GLY A 250 -21.93 -3.97 -10.39
C GLY A 250 -22.54 -2.94 -9.43
N SER A 251 -22.58 -3.21 -8.13
CA SER A 251 -23.07 -2.26 -7.12
C SER A 251 -22.05 -1.12 -6.87
N GLN A 252 -22.54 0.12 -6.88
CA GLN A 252 -21.77 1.31 -6.52
C GLN A 252 -21.37 1.32 -5.04
N LEU A 253 -22.14 0.64 -4.18
CA LEU A 253 -21.78 0.46 -2.76
C LEU A 253 -20.53 -0.40 -2.59
N ARG A 254 -20.45 -1.54 -3.29
CA ARG A 254 -19.24 -2.37 -3.33
C ARG A 254 -18.05 -1.59 -3.90
N SER A 255 -18.28 -0.83 -4.97
CA SER A 255 -17.25 0.04 -5.56
C SER A 255 -16.77 1.12 -4.58
N ALA A 256 -17.68 1.73 -3.81
CA ALA A 256 -17.36 2.68 -2.75
C ALA A 256 -16.47 2.05 -1.67
N ALA A 257 -16.80 0.85 -1.22
CA ALA A 257 -15.97 0.11 -0.27
C ALA A 257 -14.57 -0.18 -0.83
N ASN A 258 -14.50 -0.60 -2.11
CA ASN A 258 -13.24 -0.87 -2.79
C ASN A 258 -12.37 0.38 -2.99
N ILE A 259 -12.96 1.51 -3.38
CA ILE A 259 -12.18 2.72 -3.66
C ILE A 259 -11.74 3.43 -2.37
N SER A 260 -12.51 3.29 -1.28
CA SER A 260 -12.24 3.96 -0.01
C SER A 260 -10.85 3.65 0.57
N ARG A 261 -10.32 2.44 0.39
CA ARG A 261 -8.97 2.10 0.86
C ARG A 261 -7.88 2.94 0.21
N TYR A 262 -8.06 3.37 -1.04
CA TYR A 262 -7.06 4.21 -1.71
C TYR A 262 -7.12 5.65 -1.21
N ARG A 263 -8.32 6.17 -0.90
CA ARG A 263 -8.47 7.45 -0.21
C ARG A 263 -7.81 7.43 1.17
N LEU A 264 -8.03 6.38 1.96
CA LEU A 264 -7.41 6.23 3.28
C LEU A 264 -5.89 6.05 3.19
N ARG A 265 -5.42 5.23 2.24
CA ARG A 265 -3.99 5.05 1.94
C ARG A 265 -3.30 6.38 1.67
N ALA A 266 -3.92 7.29 0.92
CA ALA A 266 -3.29 8.57 0.59
C ALA A 266 -2.86 9.36 1.83
N ALA A 267 -3.67 9.36 2.90
CA ALA A 267 -3.31 10.01 4.17
C ALA A 267 -2.23 9.21 4.91
N ILE A 268 -2.39 7.89 5.03
CA ILE A 268 -1.44 7.01 5.72
C ILE A 268 -0.05 7.11 5.10
N ASP A 269 0.05 6.99 3.78
CA ASP A 269 1.28 7.09 3.03
C ASP A 269 1.95 8.46 3.19
N THR A 270 1.19 9.55 3.01
CA THR A 270 1.70 10.91 3.18
C THR A 270 2.28 11.10 4.58
N CYS A 271 1.52 10.77 5.63
CA CYS A 271 1.98 10.93 7.01
C CYS A 271 3.19 10.04 7.33
N THR A 272 3.22 8.81 6.81
CA THR A 272 4.33 7.87 7.04
C THR A 272 5.61 8.37 6.38
N LYS A 273 5.53 8.86 5.14
CA LYS A 273 6.70 9.46 4.45
C LYS A 273 7.18 10.72 5.17
N GLY A 274 6.29 11.56 5.67
CA GLY A 274 6.64 12.71 6.51
C GLY A 274 7.35 12.29 7.79
N PHE A 275 6.81 11.30 8.50
CA PHE A 275 7.42 10.74 9.70
C PHE A 275 8.83 10.20 9.44
N LEU A 276 9.00 9.37 8.41
CA LEU A 276 10.32 8.85 8.02
C LEU A 276 11.29 9.98 7.65
N THR A 277 10.84 10.97 6.89
CA THR A 277 11.65 12.13 6.49
C THR A 277 12.11 12.94 7.72
N ALA A 278 11.21 13.15 8.68
CA ALA A 278 11.50 13.86 9.93
C ALA A 278 12.46 13.09 10.84
N LEU A 279 12.52 11.76 10.73
CA LEU A 279 13.52 10.93 11.40
C LEU A 279 14.86 10.84 10.65
N GLY A 280 14.94 11.34 9.41
CA GLY A 280 16.13 11.31 8.56
C GLY A 280 16.24 10.10 7.63
N TYR A 281 15.11 9.44 7.33
CA TYR A 281 15.01 8.26 6.47
C TYR A 281 14.14 8.55 5.23
N GLN A 282 14.33 7.77 4.17
CA GLN A 282 13.52 7.88 2.95
C GLN A 282 12.31 6.95 3.00
N GLY A 283 11.22 7.30 2.32
CA GLY A 283 10.03 6.46 2.15
C GLY A 283 9.62 6.39 0.68
N LEU A 284 9.81 5.22 0.06
CA LEU A 284 9.56 4.95 -1.35
C LEU A 284 8.30 4.09 -1.52
N GLU A 285 7.25 4.61 -2.12
CA GLU A 285 5.97 3.89 -2.27
C GLU A 285 5.30 4.04 -3.65
N GLU A 286 5.91 4.81 -4.56
CA GLU A 286 5.45 5.00 -5.94
C GLU A 286 6.57 4.84 -6.99
N PRO A 287 6.47 3.84 -7.87
CA PRO A 287 5.25 3.75 -8.68
C PRO A 287 4.39 2.53 -8.35
N TYR A 288 3.06 2.61 -8.45
CA TYR A 288 2.17 1.52 -8.04
C TYR A 288 1.90 0.42 -9.10
N PRO A 289 1.93 -0.87 -8.75
CA PRO A 289 2.63 -1.41 -7.59
C PRO A 289 4.14 -1.39 -7.85
N CYS A 290 4.91 -0.97 -6.86
CA CYS A 290 6.36 -1.08 -6.88
C CYS A 290 6.71 -2.46 -6.35
N PHE A 291 6.19 -2.75 -5.16
CA PHE A 291 6.14 -4.06 -4.55
C PHE A 291 4.68 -4.57 -4.60
N PRO A 292 4.43 -5.85 -4.90
CA PRO A 292 3.09 -6.43 -4.84
C PRO A 292 2.72 -6.66 -3.37
N SER A 293 1.80 -5.85 -2.84
CA SER A 293 1.50 -5.81 -1.41
C SER A 293 0.97 -7.11 -0.81
N GLN A 294 0.46 -8.01 -1.62
CA GLN A 294 0.08 -9.35 -1.15
C GLN A 294 1.30 -10.22 -0.84
N ALA A 295 2.42 -10.04 -1.55
CA ALA A 295 3.66 -10.75 -1.25
C ALA A 295 4.19 -10.32 0.13
N GLY A 296 4.24 -9.01 0.41
CA GLY A 296 4.65 -8.50 1.71
C GLY A 296 3.68 -8.92 2.81
N ALA A 297 2.38 -8.88 2.52
CA ALA A 297 1.38 -9.32 3.49
C ALA A 297 1.51 -10.81 3.87
N VAL A 298 1.91 -11.67 2.93
CA VAL A 298 2.09 -13.11 3.19
C VAL A 298 3.42 -13.41 3.84
N LEU A 299 4.51 -12.82 3.33
CA LEU A 299 5.87 -13.06 3.82
C LEU A 299 6.10 -12.44 5.19
N ASP A 300 5.43 -11.34 5.50
CA ASP A 300 5.65 -10.60 6.75
C ASP A 300 4.49 -10.80 7.74
N GLY A 301 3.56 -11.71 7.41
CA GLY A 301 2.60 -12.27 8.36
C GLY A 301 1.22 -11.62 8.42
N LEU A 302 0.92 -10.52 7.70
CA LEU A 302 -0.43 -9.93 7.72
C LEU A 302 -1.54 -10.85 7.19
N ALA A 303 -1.22 -11.84 6.35
CA ALA A 303 -2.20 -12.69 5.70
C ALA A 303 -1.61 -14.04 5.26
N GLU A 304 -2.49 -14.97 4.89
CA GLU A 304 -2.13 -16.16 4.11
C GLU A 304 -2.75 -16.08 2.71
N MET A 305 -2.19 -16.80 1.73
CA MET A 305 -2.78 -16.85 0.38
C MET A 305 -4.16 -17.52 0.39
N GLY A 306 -5.09 -16.97 -0.39
CA GLY A 306 -6.41 -17.58 -0.63
C GLY A 306 -6.46 -18.42 -1.90
N ARG A 307 -7.46 -19.32 -2.01
CA ARG A 307 -7.66 -20.22 -3.16
C ARG A 307 -7.66 -19.52 -4.53
N ASN A 308 -8.22 -18.33 -4.62
CA ASN A 308 -8.34 -17.61 -5.89
C ASN A 308 -7.03 -16.94 -6.34
N SER A 309 -5.96 -17.01 -5.53
CA SER A 309 -4.62 -16.42 -5.76
C SER A 309 -4.59 -14.92 -6.03
N ASN A 310 -5.74 -14.25 -6.05
CA ASN A 310 -5.91 -12.83 -6.32
C ASN A 310 -6.11 -12.03 -5.03
N VAL A 311 -6.40 -12.71 -3.92
CA VAL A 311 -6.65 -12.09 -2.62
C VAL A 311 -6.01 -12.95 -1.54
N CYS A 312 -5.20 -12.35 -0.69
CA CYS A 312 -4.76 -12.93 0.58
C CYS A 312 -5.79 -12.65 1.69
N ILE A 313 -5.77 -13.46 2.73
CA ILE A 313 -6.78 -13.46 3.79
C ILE A 313 -6.06 -13.22 5.12
N SER A 314 -6.41 -12.13 5.80
CA SER A 314 -5.95 -11.87 7.17
C SER A 314 -6.77 -12.71 8.17
N PRO A 315 -6.15 -13.29 9.20
CA PRO A 315 -6.90 -13.96 10.27
C PRO A 315 -7.77 -12.99 11.09
N GLU A 316 -7.37 -11.73 11.23
CA GLU A 316 -8.09 -10.69 11.95
C GLU A 316 -9.26 -10.14 11.12
N TYR A 317 -9.05 -10.01 9.81
CA TYR A 317 -9.91 -9.17 8.98
C TYR A 317 -10.54 -9.88 7.78
N GLY A 318 -10.14 -11.11 7.49
CA GLY A 318 -10.57 -11.84 6.30
C GLY A 318 -10.02 -11.22 5.01
N SER A 319 -10.75 -11.43 3.91
CA SER A 319 -10.31 -11.07 2.55
C SER A 319 -10.69 -9.66 2.09
N VAL A 320 -11.34 -8.86 2.93
CA VAL A 320 -11.93 -7.56 2.54
C VAL A 320 -11.17 -6.43 3.22
N HIS A 321 -9.86 -6.33 2.95
CA HIS A 321 -8.97 -5.27 3.40
C HIS A 321 -8.03 -4.87 2.25
N GLY A 322 -7.53 -3.64 2.28
CA GLY A 322 -6.47 -3.18 1.38
C GLY A 322 -5.09 -3.51 1.95
N TYR A 323 -4.14 -3.84 1.09
CA TYR A 323 -2.73 -4.02 1.43
C TYR A 323 -1.90 -3.05 0.60
N PHE A 324 -0.91 -2.41 1.21
CA PHE A 324 -0.01 -1.44 0.58
C PHE A 324 1.38 -1.51 1.21
N ASP A 325 2.38 -0.99 0.52
CA ASP A 325 3.79 -1.09 0.94
C ASP A 325 4.52 0.25 0.88
N ILE A 326 5.46 0.48 1.80
CA ILE A 326 6.43 1.58 1.76
C ILE A 326 7.83 0.98 1.97
N ILE A 327 8.75 1.22 1.03
CA ILE A 327 10.15 0.84 1.15
C ILE A 327 10.93 1.95 1.86
N THR A 328 11.76 1.61 2.84
CA THR A 328 12.55 2.59 3.60
C THR A 328 13.96 2.08 3.90
N ASP A 329 14.86 2.99 4.25
CA ASP A 329 16.19 2.69 4.75
C ASP A 329 16.31 2.80 6.29
N LEU A 330 15.18 2.84 7.01
CA LEU A 330 15.13 2.69 8.47
C LEU A 330 15.36 1.22 8.86
N PRO A 331 16.43 0.87 9.62
CA PRO A 331 16.64 -0.48 10.11
C PRO A 331 15.50 -0.96 11.00
N MET A 332 14.92 -2.11 10.70
CA MET A 332 13.74 -2.63 11.40
C MET A 332 13.83 -4.15 11.57
N ALA A 333 13.32 -4.67 12.68
CA ALA A 333 13.19 -6.10 12.89
C ALA A 333 12.06 -6.64 11.99
N PRO A 334 12.33 -7.65 11.13
CA PRO A 334 11.29 -8.27 10.31
C PRO A 334 10.22 -8.95 11.16
N THR A 335 9.01 -9.04 10.60
CA THR A 335 7.92 -9.85 11.16
C THR A 335 7.82 -11.18 10.40
N HIS A 336 7.35 -12.21 11.10
CA HIS A 336 7.32 -13.57 10.57
C HIS A 336 6.06 -13.84 9.73
N PRO A 337 6.14 -14.67 8.69
CA PRO A 337 4.95 -15.26 8.08
C PRO A 337 4.14 -16.02 9.12
N ILE A 338 2.88 -16.33 8.79
CA ILE A 338 1.96 -17.00 9.72
C ILE A 338 1.32 -18.26 9.13
N ASP A 339 0.99 -19.22 9.99
CA ASP A 339 0.00 -20.28 9.73
C ASP A 339 -1.22 -20.03 10.62
N ALA A 340 -2.33 -19.69 9.98
CA ALA A 340 -3.63 -19.48 10.59
C ALA A 340 -4.64 -20.54 10.11
N GLY A 341 -4.16 -21.55 9.38
CA GLY A 341 -4.94 -22.63 8.76
C GLY A 341 -5.72 -22.22 7.52
N ILE A 342 -5.55 -21.00 7.01
CA ILE A 342 -6.35 -20.46 5.90
C ILE A 342 -5.94 -21.10 4.58
N PHE A 343 -4.64 -21.25 4.32
CA PHE A 343 -4.18 -21.89 3.08
C PHE A 343 -4.61 -23.36 3.00
N ARG A 344 -4.53 -24.08 4.13
CA ARG A 344 -5.01 -25.48 4.25
C ARG A 344 -6.53 -25.61 4.09
N PHE A 345 -7.29 -24.60 4.52
CA PHE A 345 -8.74 -24.56 4.31
C PHE A 345 -9.11 -24.26 2.85
N CYS A 346 -8.28 -23.45 2.19
CA CYS A 346 -8.37 -23.09 0.78
C CYS A 346 -7.94 -24.23 -0.14
#